data_AF-A0A2V6YKZ4-F1
#
_entry.id   AF-A0A2V6YKZ4-F1
#
_cell.length_a   1.000
_cell.length_b   1.000
_cell.length_c   1.000
_cell.angle_alpha   90.00
_cell.angle_beta   90.00
_cell.angle_gamma   90.00
#
_symmetry.space_group_name_H-M   'P 1'
#
loop_
_entity.id
_entity.type
_entity.pdbx_description
1 polymer ?
#
loop_
_entity_poly.entity_id
_entity_poly.type
_entity_poly.pdbx_seq_one_letter_code
_entity_poly.pdbx_strand_id
1 'polypeptide(L)'
;MARRLNDDPDVVVWTLTRVELLSALARRHRAEPGAARRLRIARRQFLTTWERWSEVTAVDLVRRRAERIVETHTLRAAGALQIGAAVVAAEDNPDSLEFVTFDLAQAAAAEREGFHVIGPD
;
A
#
# COMPACT_ATOMS: atom_id res chain seq x y z
N MET A 1 1.73 -13.09 4.98
CA MET A 1 1.93 -11.64 4.78
C MET A 1 2.51 -10.91 6.01
N ALA A 2 1.89 -10.95 7.20
CA ALA A 2 2.44 -10.28 8.40
C ALA A 2 3.84 -10.80 8.82
N ARG A 3 4.14 -12.08 8.57
CA ARG A 3 5.48 -12.64 8.76
C ARG A 3 6.49 -12.11 7.72
N ARG A 4 6.09 -12.02 6.43
CA ARG A 4 6.90 -11.42 5.35
C ARG A 4 7.27 -9.96 5.66
N LEU A 5 6.30 -9.14 6.06
CA LEU A 5 6.50 -7.71 6.35
C LEU A 5 7.37 -7.42 7.59
N ASN A 6 7.54 -8.38 8.51
CA ASN A 6 8.36 -8.20 9.71
C ASN A 6 9.82 -8.61 9.50
N ASP A 7 10.08 -9.49 8.53
CA ASP A 7 11.40 -10.07 8.27
C ASP A 7 12.08 -9.48 7.02
N ASP A 8 11.34 -8.73 6.20
CA ASP A 8 11.83 -8.09 4.97
C ASP A 8 12.22 -6.61 5.21
N PRO A 9 13.51 -6.25 5.13
CA PRO A 9 13.97 -4.86 5.26
C PRO A 9 13.69 -3.99 4.03
N ASP A 10 13.34 -4.58 2.87
CA ASP A 10 13.29 -3.88 1.59
C ASP A 10 11.85 -3.51 1.16
N VAL A 11 10.96 -3.33 2.14
CA VAL A 11 9.57 -2.91 1.88
C VAL A 11 9.53 -1.45 1.46
N VAL A 12 8.96 -1.21 0.29
CA VAL A 12 8.70 0.13 -0.25
C VAL A 12 7.21 0.46 -0.14
N VAL A 13 6.88 1.64 0.36
CA VAL A 13 5.50 2.10 0.54
C VAL A 13 5.27 3.48 -0.04
N TRP A 14 4.02 3.74 -0.43
CA TRP A 14 3.58 5.09 -0.78
C TRP A 14 3.51 5.97 0.48
N THR A 15 4.01 7.21 0.40
CA THR A 15 4.11 8.11 1.56
C THR A 15 2.78 8.35 2.30
N LEU A 16 1.63 8.32 1.59
CA LEU A 16 0.32 8.50 2.23
C LEU A 16 -0.28 7.21 2.81
N THR A 17 0.30 6.03 2.56
CA THR A 17 -0.18 4.74 3.08
C THR A 17 -0.24 4.74 4.62
N ARG A 18 0.66 5.46 5.29
CA ARG A 18 0.61 5.63 6.75
C ARG A 18 -0.68 6.28 7.22
N VAL A 19 -1.13 7.32 6.53
CA VAL A 19 -2.39 8.03 6.85
C VAL A 19 -3.58 7.13 6.56
N GLU A 20 -3.56 6.40 5.45
CA GLU A 20 -4.62 5.45 5.09
C GLU A 20 -4.80 4.38 6.17
N LEU A 21 -3.71 3.77 6.62
CA LEU A 21 -3.75 2.75 7.66
C LEU A 21 -4.20 3.31 9.01
N LEU A 22 -3.68 4.47 9.43
CA LEU A 22 -4.13 5.13 10.65
C LEU A 22 -5.62 5.49 10.59
N SER A 23 -6.11 5.92 9.42
CA SER A 23 -7.53 6.20 9.20
C SER A 23 -8.38 4.94 9.32
N ALA A 24 -7.90 3.80 8.81
CA ALA A 24 -8.59 2.51 8.89
C ALA A 24 -8.69 2.02 10.33
N LEU A 25 -7.58 2.09 11.09
CA LEU A 25 -7.57 1.76 12.52
C LEU A 25 -8.52 2.66 13.31
N ALA A 26 -8.55 3.96 13.03
CA ALA A 26 -9.44 4.90 13.70
C ALA A 26 -10.91 4.62 13.39
N ARG A 27 -11.26 4.32 12.13
CA ARG A 27 -12.62 3.88 11.75
C ARG A 27 -13.02 2.62 12.50
N ARG A 28 -12.15 1.60 12.54
CA ARG A 28 -12.40 0.34 13.22
C ARG A 28 -12.59 0.52 14.72
N HIS A 29 -11.79 1.40 15.34
CA HIS A 29 -11.92 1.71 16.77
C HIS A 29 -13.28 2.31 17.13
N ARG A 30 -13.81 3.23 16.29
CA ARG A 30 -15.13 3.81 16.48
C ARG A 30 -16.26 2.78 16.27
N ALA A 31 -16.09 1.87 15.32
CA ALA A 31 -17.07 0.82 15.04
C ALA A 31 -17.07 -0.29 16.10
N GLU A 32 -15.92 -0.57 16.73
CA GLU A 32 -15.76 -1.68 17.67
C GLU A 32 -14.99 -1.25 18.94
N PRO A 33 -15.67 -0.61 19.91
CA PRO A 33 -15.02 -0.16 21.14
C PRO A 33 -14.33 -1.31 21.91
N GLY A 34 -14.89 -2.52 21.88
CA GLY A 34 -14.30 -3.71 22.50
C GLY A 34 -12.94 -4.14 21.89
N ALA A 35 -12.61 -3.68 20.68
CA ALA A 35 -11.33 -3.95 20.02
C ALA A 35 -10.23 -2.93 20.37
N ALA A 36 -10.52 -1.91 21.19
CA ALA A 36 -9.62 -0.78 21.47
C ALA A 36 -8.20 -1.19 21.88
N ARG A 37 -8.07 -2.17 22.80
CA ARG A 37 -6.76 -2.68 23.24
C ARG A 37 -5.99 -3.28 22.07
N ARG A 38 -6.62 -4.17 21.30
CA ARG A 38 -5.99 -4.86 20.16
C ARG A 38 -5.56 -3.87 19.07
N LEU A 39 -6.41 -2.91 18.71
CA LEU A 39 -6.10 -1.90 17.70
C LEU A 39 -4.95 -0.98 18.13
N ARG A 40 -4.86 -0.64 19.42
CA ARG A 40 -3.74 0.15 19.96
C ARG A 40 -2.42 -0.63 19.90
N ILE A 41 -2.43 -1.94 20.16
CA ILE A 41 -1.26 -2.81 20.01
C ILE A 41 -0.84 -2.88 18.55
N ALA A 42 -1.78 -3.16 17.64
CA ALA A 42 -1.53 -3.22 16.20
C ALA A 42 -0.96 -1.89 15.67
N ARG A 43 -1.51 -0.74 16.09
CA ARG A 43 -0.97 0.59 15.75
C ARG A 43 0.48 0.73 16.17
N ARG A 44 0.82 0.34 17.40
CA ARG A 44 2.19 0.48 17.93
C ARG A 44 3.15 -0.39 17.14
N GLN A 45 2.81 -1.65 16.92
CA GLN A 45 3.63 -2.59 16.15
C GLN A 45 3.90 -2.05 14.74
N PHE A 46 2.85 -1.63 14.04
CA PHE A 46 2.98 -1.07 12.71
C PHE A 46 3.88 0.16 12.66
N LEU A 47 3.71 1.12 13.59
CA LEU A 47 4.52 2.34 13.60
C LEU A 47 6.00 2.06 13.88
N THR A 48 6.30 1.03 14.68
CA THR A 48 7.69 0.59 14.90
C THR A 48 8.28 -0.07 13.65
N THR A 49 7.50 -0.87 12.92
CA THR A 49 7.98 -1.47 11.66
C THR A 49 8.17 -0.42 10.56
N TRP A 50 7.31 0.59 10.51
CA TRP A 50 7.34 1.66 9.50
C TRP A 50 8.70 2.39 9.43
N GLU A 51 9.40 2.53 10.56
CA GLU A 51 10.74 3.18 10.61
C GLU A 51 11.81 2.45 9.77
N ARG A 52 11.55 1.21 9.37
CA ARG A 52 12.46 0.39 8.55
C ARG A 52 12.11 0.41 7.07
N TRP A 53 10.95 0.92 6.70
CA TRP A 53 10.46 0.89 5.31
C TRP A 53 10.91 2.13 4.53
N SER A 54 11.08 1.95 3.24
CA SER A 54 11.40 3.05 2.33
C SER A 54 10.12 3.69 1.81
N GLU A 55 10.03 5.02 1.86
CA GLU A 55 8.87 5.74 1.34
C GLU A 55 9.13 6.31 -0.06
N VAL A 56 8.20 6.08 -1.00
CA VAL A 56 8.13 6.83 -2.25
C VAL A 56 7.55 8.20 -1.94
N THR A 57 8.39 9.23 -1.96
CA THR A 57 8.02 10.62 -1.66
C THR A 57 7.91 11.51 -2.90
N ALA A 58 8.18 10.96 -4.09
CA ALA A 58 8.14 11.68 -5.36
C ALA A 58 6.70 11.95 -5.85
N VAL A 59 5.97 12.82 -5.12
CA VAL A 59 4.53 13.03 -5.29
C VAL A 59 4.15 13.41 -6.72
N ASP A 60 4.90 14.29 -7.38
CA ASP A 60 4.57 14.71 -8.75
C ASP A 60 4.75 13.57 -9.77
N LEU A 61 5.72 12.68 -9.58
CA LEU A 61 5.94 11.50 -10.44
C LEU A 61 4.82 10.47 -10.24
N VAL A 62 4.42 10.25 -8.99
CA VAL A 62 3.31 9.36 -8.65
C VAL A 62 1.99 9.90 -9.16
N ARG A 63 1.73 11.21 -9.01
CA ARG A 63 0.49 11.85 -9.48
C ARG A 63 0.28 11.63 -10.98
N ARG A 64 1.29 11.88 -11.81
CA ARG A 64 1.20 11.69 -13.28
C ARG A 64 0.85 10.26 -13.66
N ARG A 65 1.44 9.28 -12.97
CA ARG A 65 1.13 7.85 -13.20
C ARG A 65 -0.27 7.51 -12.73
N ALA A 66 -0.67 8.01 -11.56
CA ALA A 66 -2.00 7.79 -11.00
C ALA A 66 -3.11 8.37 -11.90
N GLU A 67 -2.90 9.54 -12.51
CA GLU A 67 -3.82 10.15 -13.48
C GLU A 67 -4.09 9.21 -14.66
N ARG A 68 -3.05 8.60 -15.25
CA ARG A 68 -3.21 7.58 -16.29
C ARG A 68 -3.94 6.33 -15.77
N ILE A 69 -3.56 5.85 -14.60
CA ILE A 69 -4.09 4.61 -14.00
C ILE A 69 -5.59 4.71 -13.68
N VAL A 70 -6.08 5.88 -13.22
CA VAL A 70 -7.52 6.06 -12.96
C VAL A 70 -8.36 6.12 -14.23
N GLU A 71 -7.76 6.49 -15.36
CA GLU A 71 -8.46 6.48 -16.66
C GLU A 71 -8.56 5.05 -17.24
N THR A 72 -7.54 4.21 -16.99
CA THR A 72 -7.48 2.84 -17.52
C THR A 72 -8.11 1.79 -16.62
N HIS A 73 -8.20 2.05 -15.32
CA HIS A 73 -8.67 1.08 -14.33
C HIS A 73 -9.73 1.69 -13.42
N THR A 74 -10.77 0.91 -13.11
CA THR A 74 -11.85 1.31 -12.19
C THR A 74 -11.37 1.28 -10.75
N LEU A 75 -10.49 2.22 -10.39
CA LEU A 75 -9.90 2.37 -9.07
C LEU A 75 -10.31 3.70 -8.43
N ARG A 76 -10.30 3.70 -7.10
CA ARG A 76 -10.31 4.95 -6.32
C ARG A 76 -8.94 5.62 -6.45
N ALA A 77 -8.88 6.95 -6.35
CA ALA A 77 -7.63 7.72 -6.43
C ALA A 77 -6.52 7.15 -5.53
N ALA A 78 -6.85 6.77 -4.30
CA ALA A 78 -5.94 6.10 -3.37
C ALA A 78 -5.26 4.84 -3.95
N GLY A 79 -6.05 3.95 -4.57
CA GLY A 79 -5.54 2.72 -5.16
C GLY A 79 -4.64 3.00 -6.37
N ALA A 80 -5.00 3.98 -7.19
CA ALA A 80 -4.18 4.40 -8.33
C ALA A 80 -2.87 5.08 -7.90
N LEU A 81 -2.89 5.89 -6.84
CA LEU A 81 -1.68 6.48 -6.25
C LEU A 81 -0.72 5.41 -5.73
N GLN A 82 -1.24 4.35 -5.10
CA GLN A 82 -0.40 3.24 -4.65
C GLN A 82 0.26 2.49 -5.82
N ILE A 83 -0.48 2.20 -6.90
CA ILE A 83 0.12 1.57 -8.10
C ILE A 83 1.11 2.54 -8.76
N GLY A 84 0.77 3.82 -8.88
CA GLY A 84 1.68 4.84 -9.42
C GLY A 84 2.98 4.96 -8.61
N ALA A 85 2.91 4.82 -7.29
CA ALA A 85 4.07 4.78 -6.42
C ALA A 85 4.92 3.53 -6.64
N ALA A 86 4.28 2.36 -6.79
CA ALA A 86 4.99 1.13 -7.12
C ALA A 86 5.71 1.23 -8.48
N VAL A 87 5.10 1.85 -9.49
CA VAL A 87 5.76 2.06 -10.79
C VAL A 87 6.98 2.98 -10.67
N VAL A 88 6.89 4.03 -9.85
CA VAL A 88 8.07 4.89 -9.57
C VAL A 88 9.17 4.10 -8.85
N ALA A 89 8.81 3.29 -7.86
CA ALA A 89 9.77 2.47 -7.12
C ALA A 89 10.45 1.42 -8.01
N ALA A 90 9.70 0.88 -8.97
CA ALA A 90 10.18 -0.11 -9.95
C ALA A 90 10.96 0.53 -11.11
N GLU A 91 11.19 1.85 -11.10
CA GLU A 91 11.85 2.59 -12.18
C GLU A 91 11.22 2.33 -13.57
N ASP A 92 9.88 2.31 -13.61
CA ASP A 92 9.09 1.97 -14.80
C ASP A 92 9.35 0.54 -15.37
N ASN A 93 9.91 -0.36 -14.55
CA ASN A 93 10.05 -1.79 -14.83
C ASN A 93 9.24 -2.66 -13.84
N PRO A 94 7.90 -2.76 -13.98
CA PRO A 94 6.99 -3.35 -12.98
C PRO A 94 7.26 -4.82 -12.61
N ASP A 95 7.93 -5.59 -13.46
CA ASP A 95 8.28 -6.99 -13.19
C ASP A 95 9.44 -7.15 -12.20
N SER A 96 10.15 -6.06 -11.87
CA SER A 96 11.28 -6.05 -10.94
C SER A 96 10.87 -6.07 -9.47
N LEU A 97 9.59 -5.80 -9.16
CA LEU A 97 9.07 -5.75 -7.80
C LEU A 97 7.76 -6.53 -7.68
N GLU A 98 7.56 -7.11 -6.50
CA GLU A 98 6.28 -7.72 -6.13
C GLU A 98 5.32 -6.62 -5.62
N PHE A 99 4.08 -6.64 -6.11
CA PHE A 99 3.04 -5.75 -5.62
C PHE A 99 2.14 -6.47 -4.62
N VAL A 100 2.12 -6.00 -3.38
CA VAL A 100 1.42 -6.71 -2.29
C VAL A 100 0.10 -6.00 -1.97
N THR A 101 -1.03 -6.68 -2.15
CA THR A 101 -2.35 -6.11 -1.79
C THR A 101 -3.38 -7.18 -1.45
N PHE A 102 -4.31 -6.83 -0.56
CA PHE A 102 -5.52 -7.62 -0.29
C PHE A 102 -6.76 -7.12 -1.04
N ASP A 103 -6.66 -5.98 -1.75
CA ASP A 103 -7.77 -5.44 -2.55
C ASP A 103 -7.74 -6.06 -3.94
N LEU A 104 -8.76 -6.86 -4.26
CA LEU A 104 -8.84 -7.60 -5.53
C LEU A 104 -8.90 -6.68 -6.77
N ALA A 105 -9.55 -5.52 -6.66
CA ALA A 105 -9.62 -4.58 -7.78
C ALA A 105 -8.25 -3.94 -8.02
N GLN A 106 -7.52 -3.63 -6.95
CA GLN A 106 -6.15 -3.14 -7.02
C GLN A 106 -5.17 -4.20 -7.52
N ALA A 107 -5.31 -5.45 -7.08
CA ALA A 107 -4.52 -6.59 -7.57
C ALA A 107 -4.65 -6.73 -9.09
N ALA A 108 -5.88 -6.86 -9.59
CA ALA A 108 -6.13 -6.99 -11.03
C ALA A 108 -5.64 -5.79 -11.85
N ALA A 109 -5.63 -4.59 -11.27
CA ALA A 109 -5.06 -3.42 -11.92
C ALA A 109 -3.52 -3.46 -11.93
N ALA A 110 -2.88 -3.81 -10.81
CA ALA A 110 -1.43 -3.93 -10.72
C ALA A 110 -0.88 -5.02 -11.67
N GLU A 111 -1.56 -6.16 -11.79
CA GLU A 111 -1.20 -7.21 -12.77
C GLU A 111 -1.26 -6.68 -14.21
N ARG A 112 -2.29 -5.91 -14.56
CA ARG A 112 -2.41 -5.28 -15.89
C ARG A 112 -1.36 -4.19 -16.14
N GLU A 113 -0.86 -3.57 -15.08
CA GLU A 113 0.26 -2.64 -15.12
C GLU A 113 1.62 -3.36 -15.13
N GLY A 114 1.63 -4.70 -15.10
CA GLY A 114 2.83 -5.54 -15.28
C GLY A 114 3.47 -6.07 -13.99
N PHE A 115 2.88 -5.82 -12.82
CA PHE A 115 3.42 -6.32 -11.55
C PHE A 115 3.11 -7.80 -11.32
N HIS A 116 4.02 -8.51 -10.65
CA HIS A 116 3.68 -9.76 -9.98
C HIS A 116 2.95 -9.46 -8.68
N VAL A 117 1.68 -9.84 -8.56
CA VAL A 117 0.89 -9.55 -7.36
C VAL A 117 0.96 -10.69 -6.34
N ILE A 118 1.22 -10.32 -5.09
CA ILE A 118 1.05 -11.20 -3.93
C ILE A 118 -0.23 -10.80 -3.19
N GLY A 119 -1.25 -11.65 -3.32
CA GLY A 119 -2.54 -11.54 -2.66
C GLY A 119 -2.68 -12.37 -1.38
N PRO A 120 -3.88 -12.39 -0.75
CA PRO A 120 -4.23 -13.47 0.16
C PRO A 120 -4.30 -14.78 -0.63
N ASP A 121 -3.79 -15.88 -0.04
CA ASP A 121 -4.14 -17.23 -0.47
C ASP A 121 -5.66 -17.46 -0.38
#